data_AF-A0A2I0WDJ2-F1
#
_entry.id   AF-A0A2I0WDJ2-F1
#
_cell.length_a   1.000
_cell.length_b   1.000
_cell.length_c   1.000
_cell.angle_alpha   90.00
_cell.angle_beta   90.00
_cell.angle_gamma   90.00
#
_symmetry.space_group_name_H-M   'P 1'
#
loop_
_entity.id
_entity.type
_entity.pdbx_description
1 polymer ?
#
loop_
_entity_poly.entity_id
_entity_poly.type
_entity_poly.pdbx_seq_one_letter_code
_entity_poly.pdbx_strand_id
1 'polypeptide(L)'
;MQKFVTLIVDMIKRESLLAPQGGPIIITQIENEYGNVQGPYGNAGKEYIKWCAKLAESYQIGVPWIMCQQPDAPQPMYHGGTNFGRSTGGPYITTTYDYDAPLDEYGKIFFFLFLNKKNL
;
A
#
# COMPACT_ATOMS: atom_id res chain seq x y z
N MET A 1 12.46 10.74 -2.70
CA MET A 1 10.99 10.62 -2.81
C MET A 1 10.43 11.30 -4.05
N GLN A 2 10.39 12.64 -4.13
CA GLN A 2 9.72 13.37 -5.23
C GLN A 2 10.04 12.87 -6.64
N LYS A 3 11.32 12.71 -6.99
CA LYS A 3 11.73 12.22 -8.32
C LYS A 3 11.08 10.90 -8.72
N PHE A 4 11.02 9.94 -7.78
CA PHE A 4 10.44 8.63 -8.03
C PHE A 4 8.91 8.69 -8.08
N VAL A 5 8.28 9.45 -7.19
CA VAL A 5 6.82 9.65 -7.22
C VAL A 5 6.39 10.30 -8.54
N THR A 6 7.12 11.32 -9.00
CA THR A 6 6.87 11.96 -10.31
C THR A 6 6.98 10.94 -11.43
N LEU A 7 8.04 10.11 -11.46
CA LEU A 7 8.20 9.07 -12.48
C LEU A 7 6.99 8.13 -12.53
N ILE A 8 6.51 7.64 -11.38
CA ILE A 8 5.34 6.74 -11.33
C ILE A 8 4.06 7.46 -11.77
N VAL A 9 3.83 8.68 -11.29
CA VAL A 9 2.66 9.50 -11.68
C VAL A 9 2.64 9.73 -13.19
N ASP A 10 3.78 10.07 -13.78
CA ASP A 10 3.90 10.30 -15.22
C ASP A 10 3.65 9.01 -15.99
N MET A 11 4.16 7.87 -15.51
CA MET A 11 3.90 6.56 -16.12
C MET A 11 2.42 6.19 -16.09
N ILE A 12 1.74 6.28 -14.94
CA ILE A 12 0.32 5.89 -14.84
C ILE A 12 -0.61 6.82 -15.62
N LYS A 13 -0.25 8.10 -15.75
CA LYS A 13 -0.97 9.05 -16.61
C LYS A 13 -0.79 8.72 -18.08
N ARG A 14 0.45 8.46 -18.50
CA ARG A 14 0.80 8.13 -19.89
C ARG A 14 0.11 6.86 -20.38
N GLU A 15 -0.03 5.87 -19.50
CA GLU A 15 -0.70 4.60 -19.80
C GLU A 15 -2.22 4.63 -19.53
N SER A 16 -2.80 5.80 -19.25
CA SER A 16 -4.24 5.98 -18.98
C SER A 16 -4.79 5.06 -17.89
N LEU A 17 -4.02 4.84 -16.81
CA LEU A 17 -4.41 3.91 -15.74
C LEU A 17 -5.29 4.55 -14.66
N LEU A 18 -5.44 5.88 -14.63
CA LEU A 18 -6.29 6.58 -13.68
C LEU A 18 -7.77 6.50 -14.11
N ALA A 19 -8.69 6.35 -13.15
CA ALA A 19 -10.12 6.22 -13.42
C ALA A 19 -10.73 7.36 -14.27
N PRO A 20 -10.35 8.66 -14.09
CA PRO A 20 -10.77 9.73 -15.00
C PRO A 20 -10.31 9.56 -16.46
N GLN A 21 -9.29 8.74 -16.71
CA GLN A 21 -8.82 8.37 -18.05
C GLN A 21 -9.42 7.04 -18.56
N GLY A 22 -10.31 6.42 -17.79
CA GLY A 22 -10.89 5.10 -18.08
C GLY A 22 -10.11 3.90 -17.51
N GLY A 23 -9.06 4.15 -16.73
CA GLY A 23 -8.23 3.11 -16.14
C GLY A 23 -8.72 2.58 -14.77
N PRO A 24 -8.05 1.57 -14.21
CA PRO A 24 -8.51 0.89 -13.00
C PRO A 24 -8.13 1.59 -11.67
N ILE A 25 -7.21 2.56 -11.67
CA ILE A 25 -6.72 3.19 -10.45
C ILE A 25 -7.74 4.23 -9.97
N ILE A 26 -8.38 3.96 -8.83
CA ILE A 26 -9.43 4.81 -8.23
C ILE A 26 -8.98 5.60 -7.00
N ILE A 27 -7.81 5.27 -6.43
CA ILE A 27 -7.26 5.89 -5.23
C ILE A 27 -5.74 5.68 -5.21
N THR A 28 -5.01 6.60 -4.62
CA THR A 28 -3.55 6.48 -4.45
C THR A 28 -3.15 6.79 -3.01
N GLN A 29 -2.03 6.22 -2.57
CA GLN A 29 -1.49 6.47 -1.24
C GLN A 29 -0.13 7.14 -1.32
N ILE A 30 0.11 8.12 -0.44
CA ILE A 30 1.42 8.72 -0.22
C ILE A 30 1.81 8.47 1.24
N GLU A 31 3.08 8.10 1.47
CA GLU A 31 3.55 7.60 2.78
C GLU A 31 2.84 6.34 3.29
N ASN A 32 3.38 5.72 4.33
CA ASN A 32 2.73 4.62 5.02
C ASN A 32 3.08 4.61 6.51
N GLU A 33 2.07 4.70 7.37
CA GLU A 33 2.22 4.58 8.84
C GLU A 33 3.26 5.52 9.46
N TYR A 34 3.54 6.65 8.79
CA TYR A 34 4.58 7.57 9.25
C TYR A 34 4.31 8.14 10.65
N GLY A 35 3.04 8.21 11.07
CA GLY A 35 2.69 8.62 12.43
C GLY A 35 3.31 7.74 13.52
N ASN A 36 3.63 6.46 13.21
CA ASN A 36 4.34 5.56 14.12
C ASN A 36 5.80 5.97 14.37
N VAL A 37 6.42 6.66 13.40
CA VAL A 37 7.83 7.06 13.46
C VAL A 37 8.02 8.57 13.57
N GLN A 38 6.94 9.36 13.52
CA GLN A 38 7.02 10.81 13.51
C GLN A 38 7.59 11.41 14.81
N GLY A 39 7.35 10.78 15.95
CA GLY A 39 7.69 11.31 17.29
C GLY A 39 9.13 11.81 17.42
N PRO A 40 10.15 10.97 17.15
CA PRO A 40 11.56 11.37 17.19
C PRO A 40 11.95 12.55 16.30
N TYR A 41 11.18 12.86 15.24
CA TYR A 41 11.47 13.94 14.30
C TYR A 41 10.80 15.28 14.67
N GLY A 42 9.94 15.30 15.69
CA GLY A 42 9.30 16.51 16.19
C GLY A 42 8.66 17.37 15.09
N ASN A 43 9.07 18.65 15.02
CA ASN A 43 8.54 19.58 14.01
C ASN A 43 8.96 19.23 12.58
N ALA A 44 10.16 18.67 12.38
CA ALA A 44 10.61 18.27 11.05
C ALA A 44 9.72 17.16 10.47
N GLY A 45 9.27 16.21 11.30
CA GLY A 45 8.31 15.18 10.89
C GLY A 45 6.95 15.74 10.47
N LYS A 46 6.46 16.78 11.18
CA LYS A 46 5.23 17.49 10.80
C LYS A 46 5.36 18.21 9.46
N GLU A 47 6.47 18.92 9.25
CA GLU A 47 6.73 19.62 7.99
C GLU A 47 6.93 18.64 6.83
N TYR A 48 7.56 17.50 7.07
CA TYR A 48 7.71 16.42 6.10
C TYR A 48 6.36 15.88 5.62
N ILE A 49 5.44 15.58 6.54
CA ILE A 49 4.10 15.08 6.17
C ILE A 49 3.29 16.12 5.41
N LYS A 50 3.35 17.40 5.83
CA LYS A 50 2.73 18.50 5.06
C LYS A 50 3.32 18.62 3.66
N TRP A 51 4.64 18.44 3.52
CA TRP A 51 5.30 18.44 2.21
C TRP A 51 4.85 17.26 1.36
N CYS A 52 4.71 16.06 1.92
CA CYS A 52 4.20 14.88 1.21
C CYS A 52 2.77 15.11 0.69
N ALA A 53 1.87 15.63 1.53
CA ALA A 53 0.50 15.95 1.14
C ALA A 53 0.45 16.99 0.01
N LYS A 54 1.21 18.09 0.13
CA LYS A 54 1.31 19.12 -0.92
C LYS A 54 1.87 18.57 -2.23
N LEU A 55 2.88 17.71 -2.15
CA LEU A 55 3.47 17.07 -3.31
C LEU A 55 2.42 16.20 -4.03
N ALA A 56 1.70 15.36 -3.29
CA ALA A 56 0.64 14.51 -3.81
C ALA A 56 -0.47 15.33 -4.51
N GLU A 57 -0.96 16.38 -3.85
CA GLU A 57 -1.97 17.29 -4.41
C GLU A 57 -1.51 18.00 -5.68
N SER A 58 -0.22 18.39 -5.75
CA SER A 58 0.35 19.10 -6.91
C SER A 58 0.26 18.32 -8.23
N TYR A 59 0.15 16.99 -8.17
CA TYR A 59 0.06 16.17 -9.37
C TYR A 59 -1.32 16.21 -10.04
N GLN A 60 -2.37 16.61 -9.31
CA GLN A 60 -3.74 16.76 -9.85
C GLN A 60 -4.19 15.54 -10.67
N ILE A 61 -4.04 14.33 -10.11
CA ILE A 61 -4.28 13.07 -10.82
C ILE A 61 -5.77 12.72 -11.01
N GLY A 62 -6.68 13.51 -10.42
CA GLY A 62 -8.13 13.31 -10.57
C GLY A 62 -8.73 12.15 -9.77
N VAL A 63 -7.93 11.48 -8.92
CA VAL A 63 -8.40 10.53 -7.90
C VAL A 63 -7.91 10.94 -6.51
N PRO A 64 -8.57 10.51 -5.43
CA PRO A 64 -8.17 10.87 -4.07
C PRO A 64 -6.79 10.33 -3.69
N TRP A 65 -6.07 11.13 -2.90
CA TRP A 65 -4.87 10.71 -2.18
C TRP A 65 -5.22 10.38 -0.73
N ILE A 66 -4.68 9.28 -0.22
CA ILE A 66 -4.76 8.91 1.19
C ILE A 66 -3.37 8.81 1.83
N MET A 67 -3.34 8.91 3.15
CA MET A 67 -2.18 8.56 3.97
C MET A 67 -2.68 7.59 5.03
N CYS A 68 -2.07 6.42 5.15
CA CYS A 68 -2.51 5.40 6.09
C CYS A 68 -1.82 5.55 7.45
N GLN A 69 -2.60 5.37 8.52
CA GLN A 69 -2.13 5.23 9.89
C GLN A 69 -2.96 4.12 10.53
N GLN A 70 -2.36 2.96 10.80
CA GLN A 70 -3.08 1.84 11.39
C GLN A 70 -2.26 1.18 12.52
N PRO A 71 -2.82 1.07 13.74
CA PRO A 71 -2.24 0.26 14.82
C PRO A 71 -2.72 -1.20 14.80
N ASP A 72 -3.85 -1.49 14.16
CA ASP A 72 -4.57 -2.76 14.20
C ASP A 72 -5.21 -3.13 12.84
N ALA A 73 -4.56 -2.77 11.73
CA ALA A 73 -5.01 -3.16 10.40
C ALA A 73 -5.26 -4.69 10.35
N PRO A 74 -6.43 -5.17 9.87
CA PRO A 74 -6.64 -6.60 9.68
C PRO A 74 -5.59 -7.17 8.71
N GLN A 75 -5.32 -8.47 8.83
CA GLN A 75 -4.24 -9.12 8.07
C GLN A 75 -4.32 -8.76 6.58
N PRO A 76 -3.31 -8.07 6.03
CA PRO A 76 -3.51 -7.19 4.88
C PRO A 76 -3.43 -7.89 3.52
N MET A 77 -3.34 -9.22 3.50
CA MET A 77 -3.08 -9.96 2.26
C MET A 77 -4.30 -10.75 1.83
N TYR A 78 -4.86 -10.37 0.67
CA TYR A 78 -5.79 -11.25 -0.05
C TYR A 78 -5.03 -12.46 -0.63
N HIS A 79 -3.79 -12.23 -1.08
CA HIS A 79 -2.81 -13.24 -1.47
C HIS A 79 -1.43 -12.75 -1.03
N GLY A 80 -0.77 -13.51 -0.16
CA GLY A 80 0.53 -13.13 0.40
C GLY A 80 1.72 -13.44 -0.52
N GLY A 81 1.82 -14.69 -0.98
CA GLY A 81 2.85 -15.13 -1.94
C GLY A 81 4.21 -15.42 -1.32
N THR A 82 5.29 -15.06 -2.04
CA THR A 82 6.67 -15.41 -1.68
C THR A 82 7.61 -14.21 -1.82
N ASN A 83 8.48 -14.01 -0.84
CA ASN A 83 9.61 -13.09 -0.89
C ASN A 83 10.77 -13.71 -1.71
N PHE A 84 10.70 -13.61 -3.03
CA PHE A 84 11.72 -14.18 -3.92
C PHE A 84 13.09 -13.48 -3.82
N GLY A 85 14.16 -14.26 -4.01
CA GLY A 85 15.52 -13.73 -4.08
C GLY A 85 16.03 -13.23 -2.73
N ARG A 86 16.68 -12.06 -2.72
CA ARG A 86 17.39 -11.52 -1.54
C ARG A 86 17.13 -10.03 -1.28
N SER A 87 16.08 -9.46 -1.88
CA SER A 87 15.79 -8.01 -1.79
C SER A 87 14.30 -7.67 -1.58
N THR A 88 13.47 -8.66 -1.26
CA THR A 88 11.99 -8.53 -1.15
C THR A 88 11.48 -8.66 0.29
N GLY A 89 12.17 -9.42 1.13
CA GLY A 89 11.80 -9.61 2.54
C GLY A 89 12.42 -8.60 3.51
N GLY A 90 11.72 -8.31 4.60
CA GLY A 90 12.23 -7.53 5.72
C GLY A 90 13.21 -8.32 6.61
N PRO A 91 13.82 -7.67 7.62
CA PRO A 91 14.74 -8.34 8.55
C PRO A 91 14.10 -9.56 9.23
N TYR A 92 14.76 -10.72 9.11
CA TYR A 92 14.30 -12.00 9.69
C TYR A 92 12.92 -12.48 9.24
N ILE A 93 12.39 -11.94 8.14
CA ILE A 93 11.18 -12.45 7.51
C ILE A 93 11.56 -13.67 6.66
N THR A 94 10.77 -14.73 6.77
CA THR A 94 10.96 -15.96 6.00
C THR A 94 10.65 -15.75 4.51
N THR A 95 11.07 -16.69 3.67
CA THR A 95 10.79 -16.65 2.23
C THR A 95 9.29 -16.77 1.95
N THR A 96 8.57 -17.58 2.72
CA THR A 96 7.11 -17.65 2.62
C THR A 96 6.48 -16.35 3.12
N TYR A 97 5.53 -15.83 2.35
CA TYR A 97 4.74 -14.66 2.73
C TYR A 97 3.25 -14.98 2.70
N ASP A 98 2.88 -16.25 2.89
CA ASP A 98 1.53 -16.82 2.80
C ASP A 98 0.47 -16.01 3.57
N TYR A 99 0.81 -15.60 4.81
CA TYR A 99 -0.02 -14.77 5.68
C TYR A 99 -1.35 -15.42 6.13
N ASP A 100 -1.50 -16.75 6.02
CA ASP A 100 -2.80 -17.43 6.19
C ASP A 100 -3.90 -16.75 5.35
N ALA A 101 -3.50 -16.20 4.20
CA ALA A 101 -4.36 -15.40 3.35
C ALA A 101 -5.46 -16.26 2.69
N PRO A 102 -6.56 -15.64 2.23
CA PRO A 102 -7.60 -16.34 1.48
C PRO A 102 -7.06 -17.15 0.28
N LEU A 103 -6.01 -16.66 -0.38
CA LEU A 103 -5.22 -17.40 -1.34
C LEU A 103 -3.83 -17.70 -0.77
N ASP A 104 -3.50 -18.98 -0.66
CA ASP A 104 -2.22 -19.47 -0.13
C ASP A 104 -1.02 -18.99 -0.98
N GLU A 105 0.20 -19.28 -0.53
CA GLU A 105 1.45 -18.93 -1.19
C GLU A 105 1.50 -19.35 -2.66
N TYR A 106 0.79 -20.43 -3.03
CA TYR A 106 0.75 -20.99 -4.38
C TYR A 106 -0.48 -20.52 -5.18
N GLY A 107 -1.29 -19.62 -4.63
CA GLY A 107 -2.49 -19.08 -5.24
C GLY A 107 -3.71 -20.01 -5.17
N LYS A 108 -3.69 -21.03 -4.30
CA LYS A 108 -4.85 -21.91 -4.07
C LYS A 108 -5.75 -21.33 -3.00
N ILE A 109 -7.04 -21.63 -3.10
CA ILE A 109 -8.04 -21.20 -2.13
C ILE A 109 -7.81 -21.91 -0.80
N PHE A 110 -7.64 -21.13 0.27
CA PHE A 110 -7.57 -21.66 1.63
C PHE A 110 -9.00 -21.84 2.19
N PHE A 111 -9.39 -23.09 2.43
CA PHE A 111 -10.80 -23.49 2.58
C PHE A 111 -11.49 -23.10 3.91
N PHE A 112 -10.79 -22.47 4.86
CA PHE A 112 -11.35 -22.27 6.20
C PHE A 112 -12.29 -21.07 6.34
N LEU A 113 -12.29 -20.11 5.40
CA LEU A 113 -13.07 -18.86 5.52
C LEU A 113 -14.53 -18.95 5.05
N PHE A 114 -14.95 -20.05 4.40
CA PHE A 114 -16.33 -20.18 3.89
C PHE A 114 -17.31 -20.89 4.83
N LEU A 115 -16.84 -21.55 5.89
CA LEU A 115 -17.71 -22.33 6.78
C LEU A 115 -18.25 -21.54 8.00
N ASN A 116 -17.75 -20.34 8.28
CA ASN A 116 -18.10 -19.59 9.50
C ASN A 116 -18.92 -18.29 9.32
N LYS A 117 -19.60 -18.10 8.18
CA LYS A 117 -20.54 -16.97 7.98
C LYS A 117 -22.01 -17.39 7.77
N LYS A 118 -22.39 -18.60 8.17
CA LYS A 118 -23.79 -19.07 8.11
C LYS A 118 -24.44 -19.39 9.46
N ASN A 119 -23.97 -18.82 10.58
CA ASN A 119 -24.71 -18.84 11.84
C ASN A 119 -24.31 -17.64 12.71
N LEU A 120 -25.01 -16.53 12.54
CA LEU A 120 -25.44 -15.55 13.55
C LEU A 120 -26.35 -14.52 12.87
#